data_AF-A0AAW4KT21-F1
#
_entry.id   AF-A0AAW4KT21-F1
#
_cell.length_a   1.000
_cell.length_b   1.000
_cell.length_c   1.000
_cell.angle_alpha   90.00
_cell.angle_beta   90.00
_cell.angle_gamma   90.00
#
_symmetry.space_group_name_H-M   'P 1'
#
loop_
_entity.id
_entity.type
_entity.pdbx_description
1 polymer ?
#
loop_
_entity_poly.entity_id
_entity_poly.type
_entity_poly.pdbx_seq_one_letter_code
_entity_poly.pdbx_strand_id
1 'polypeptide(L)'
;NEGLVGLVGTREEPLNLENAADHPRYRYFAETGEERYASFLGAPIIHHRRVVGVLVIQQKERRQFDEGEEAFLVTMSAQLAGVIAHAEATGSIRGLGRQGKGIQEAK
;
A
#
# COMPACT_ATOMS: atom_id res chain seq x y z
N ASN A 1 0.52 8.97 8.50
CA ASN A 1 0.07 8.49 7.17
C ASN A 1 0.47 9.49 6.11
N GLU A 2 1.61 9.23 5.48
CA GLU A 2 2.20 10.10 4.47
C GLU A 2 2.25 9.34 3.13
N GLY A 3 2.33 10.05 2.01
CA GLY A 3 2.40 9.42 0.68
C GLY A 3 1.08 8.86 0.17
N LEU A 4 1.14 8.20 -1.00
CA LEU A 4 -0.01 7.52 -1.63
C LEU A 4 -0.48 6.32 -0.81
N VAL A 5 0.44 5.57 -0.22
CA VAL A 5 0.14 4.45 0.67
C VAL A 5 -0.68 4.93 1.88
N GLY A 6 -0.26 6.03 2.51
CA GLY A 6 -0.99 6.64 3.61
C GLY A 6 -2.38 7.15 3.20
N LEU A 7 -2.53 7.63 1.95
CA LEU A 7 -3.83 8.04 1.40
C LEU A 7 -4.78 6.84 1.27
N VAL A 8 -4.33 5.72 0.69
CA VAL A 8 -5.11 4.48 0.58
C VAL A 8 -5.56 3.99 1.95
N GLY A 9 -4.62 3.90 2.89
CA GLY A 9 -4.93 3.45 4.26
C GLY A 9 -5.85 4.40 5.04
N THR A 10 -5.91 5.68 4.68
CA THR A 10 -6.80 6.65 5.34
C THR A 10 -8.18 6.71 4.69
N ARG A 11 -8.27 6.51 3.37
CA ARG A 11 -9.55 6.46 2.65
C ARG A 11 -10.27 5.13 2.80
N GLU A 12 -9.53 4.05 3.13
CA GLU A 12 -10.07 2.69 3.12
C GLU A 12 -10.63 2.28 1.74
N GLU A 13 -10.06 2.85 0.67
CA GLU A 13 -10.48 2.65 -0.70
C GLU A 13 -9.26 2.41 -1.62
N PRO A 14 -9.40 1.65 -2.72
CA PRO A 14 -8.36 1.54 -3.72
C PRO A 14 -7.97 2.88 -4.34
N LEU A 15 -6.72 2.99 -4.79
CA LEU A 15 -6.20 4.14 -5.51
C LEU A 15 -5.41 3.65 -6.72
N ASN A 16 -5.87 4.02 -7.91
CA ASN A 16 -5.30 3.66 -9.19
C ASN A 16 -4.87 4.93 -9.92
N LEU A 17 -3.57 5.07 -10.17
CA LEU A 17 -2.96 6.25 -10.77
C LEU A 17 -2.07 5.82 -11.93
N GLU A 18 -2.30 6.41 -13.10
CA GLU A 18 -1.44 6.23 -14.28
C GLU A 18 -0.03 6.77 -14.07
N ASN A 19 0.07 7.91 -13.37
CA ASN A 19 1.32 8.54 -12.97
C ASN A 19 1.26 9.03 -11.52
N ALA A 20 1.85 8.26 -10.61
CA ALA A 20 1.99 8.52 -9.20
C ALA A 20 2.68 9.85 -8.91
N ALA A 21 3.73 10.20 -9.68
CA ALA A 21 4.53 11.41 -9.45
C ALA A 21 3.74 12.72 -9.62
N ASP A 22 2.65 12.70 -10.40
CA ASP A 22 1.80 13.88 -10.63
C ASP A 22 0.80 14.11 -9.47
N HIS A 23 0.63 13.13 -8.59
CA HIS A 23 -0.36 13.22 -7.52
C HIS A 23 0.17 14.10 -6.36
N PRO A 24 -0.63 15.04 -5.80
CA PRO A 24 -0.17 16.01 -4.79
C PRO A 24 0.27 15.38 -3.46
N ARG A 25 -0.15 14.15 -3.19
CA ARG A 25 0.30 13.35 -2.03
C ARG A 25 1.44 12.39 -2.35
N TYR A 26 2.00 12.42 -3.55
CA TYR A 26 3.19 11.66 -3.85
C TYR A 26 4.34 12.14 -2.97
N ARG A 27 4.98 11.20 -2.30
CA ARG A 27 6.23 11.45 -1.57
C ARG A 27 7.24 10.46 -2.08
N TYR A 28 8.38 11.01 -2.45
CA TYR A 28 9.54 10.25 -2.83
C TYR A 28 10.26 9.76 -1.58
N PHE A 29 10.53 8.47 -1.51
CA PHE A 29 11.39 7.86 -0.49
C PHE A 29 12.56 7.19 -1.23
N ALA A 30 13.78 7.72 -1.10
CA ALA A 30 14.93 7.22 -1.85
C ALA A 30 15.29 5.76 -1.48
N GLU A 31 14.96 5.38 -0.25
CA GLU A 31 15.22 4.07 0.34
C GLU A 31 14.32 2.96 -0.24
N THR A 32 13.21 3.32 -0.91
CA THR A 32 12.31 2.36 -1.58
C THR A 32 12.68 2.12 -3.05
N GLY A 33 13.55 2.96 -3.63
CA GLY A 33 13.90 2.91 -5.05
C GLY A 33 12.75 3.32 -5.99
N GLU A 34 11.76 4.06 -5.47
CA GLU A 34 10.51 4.38 -6.16
C GLU A 34 10.64 5.32 -7.38
N GLU A 35 11.81 5.93 -7.64
CA GLU A 35 12.04 6.85 -8.79
C GLU A 35 11.68 6.25 -10.15
N ARG A 36 11.67 4.93 -10.25
CA ARG A 36 11.49 4.22 -11.52
C ARG A 36 10.04 3.91 -11.84
N TYR A 37 9.10 4.09 -10.91
CA TYR A 37 7.74 3.60 -11.07
C TYR A 37 6.75 4.76 -11.28
N ALA A 38 6.17 4.77 -12.48
CA ALA A 38 5.20 5.76 -12.87
C ALA A 38 3.80 5.37 -12.36
N SER A 39 3.31 4.16 -12.61
CA SER A 39 1.95 3.80 -12.21
C SER A 39 1.89 3.28 -10.77
N PHE A 40 0.74 3.50 -10.13
CA PHE A 40 0.46 3.04 -8.77
C PHE A 40 -0.95 2.47 -8.69
N LEU A 41 -1.06 1.24 -8.18
CA LEU A 41 -2.33 0.65 -7.75
C LEU A 41 -2.18 0.17 -6.31
N GLY A 42 -2.93 0.79 -5.40
CA GLY A 42 -2.95 0.43 -3.99
C GLY A 42 -4.34 -0.01 -3.56
N ALA A 43 -4.43 -1.06 -2.74
CA ALA A 43 -5.67 -1.51 -2.12
C ALA A 43 -5.47 -1.71 -0.60
N PRO A 44 -6.44 -1.30 0.24
CA PRO A 44 -6.34 -1.48 1.67
C PRO A 44 -6.56 -2.94 2.06
N ILE A 45 -5.77 -3.43 3.01
CA ILE A 45 -5.96 -4.74 3.65
C ILE A 45 -6.79 -4.49 4.91
N ILE A 46 -8.06 -4.91 4.90
CA ILE A 46 -9.02 -4.60 5.96
C ILE A 46 -9.47 -5.88 6.65
N HIS A 47 -9.33 -5.93 7.97
CA HIS A 47 -9.86 -7.00 8.81
C HIS A 47 -10.71 -6.43 9.94
N HIS A 48 -11.94 -6.91 10.11
CA HIS A 48 -12.89 -6.40 11.13
C HIS A 48 -12.99 -4.86 11.18
N ARG A 49 -13.15 -4.21 10.02
CA ARG A 49 -13.23 -2.74 9.87
C ARG A 49 -11.98 -1.98 10.37
N ARG A 50 -10.84 -2.65 10.45
CA ARG A 50 -9.55 -2.04 10.75
C ARG A 50 -8.61 -2.27 9.59
N VAL A 51 -7.99 -1.20 9.10
CA VAL A 51 -6.88 -1.30 8.14
C VAL A 51 -5.68 -1.91 8.87
N VAL A 52 -5.25 -3.08 8.41
CA VAL A 52 -4.06 -3.78 8.94
C VAL A 52 -2.84 -3.60 8.03
N GLY A 53 -3.03 -3.09 6.81
CA GLY A 53 -1.96 -2.78 5.87
C GLY A 53 -2.49 -2.24 4.54
N VAL A 54 -1.60 -2.03 3.59
CA VAL A 54 -1.92 -1.64 2.21
C VAL A 54 -1.10 -2.52 1.27
N LEU A 55 -1.76 -3.14 0.29
CA LEU A 55 -1.11 -3.87 -0.79
C LEU A 55 -0.91 -2.92 -1.97
N VAL A 56 0.29 -2.90 -2.54
CA VAL A 56 0.67 -1.95 -3.60
C VAL A 56 1.31 -2.68 -4.78
N ILE A 57 0.88 -2.33 -5.99
CA ILE A 57 1.53 -2.66 -7.25
C ILE A 57 2.02 -1.36 -7.89
N GLN A 58 3.25 -1.38 -8.39
CA GLN A 58 3.88 -0.26 -9.08
C GLN A 58 4.53 -0.76 -10.37
N GLN A 59 4.43 -0.01 -11.47
CA GLN A 59 5.12 -0.31 -12.73
C GLN A 59 5.86 0.91 -13.27
N LYS A 60 6.92 0.65 -14.02
CA LYS A 60 7.74 1.71 -14.62
C LYS A 60 7.05 2.41 -15.78
N GLU A 61 6.22 1.66 -16.50
CA GLU A 61 5.43 2.15 -17.61
C GLU A 61 4.27 3.01 -17.09
N ARG A 62 4.04 4.15 -17.74
CA ARG A 62 2.85 4.98 -17.52
C ARG A 62 1.65 4.25 -18.11
N ARG A 63 0.81 3.72 -17.25
CA ARG A 63 -0.47 3.14 -17.63
C ARG A 63 -1.43 3.11 -16.45
N GLN A 64 -2.71 3.13 -16.75
CA GLN A 64 -3.75 2.84 -15.77
C GLN A 64 -3.97 1.32 -15.70
N PHE A 65 -4.15 0.80 -14.49
CA PHE A 65 -4.57 -0.59 -14.32
C PHE A 65 -6.04 -0.70 -14.66
N ASP A 66 -6.45 -1.80 -15.30
CA ASP A 66 -7.85 -2.00 -15.65
C ASP A 66 -8.70 -2.46 -14.45
N GLU A 67 -10.02 -2.52 -14.64
CA GLU A 67 -10.96 -2.93 -13.59
C GLU A 67 -10.72 -4.37 -13.10
N GLY A 68 -10.23 -5.26 -13.96
CA GLY A 68 -9.91 -6.63 -13.62
C GLY A 68 -8.69 -6.72 -12.72
N GLU A 69 -7.65 -5.94 -13.02
CA GLU A 69 -6.44 -5.81 -12.20
C GLU A 69 -6.75 -5.20 -10.82
N GLU A 70 -7.60 -4.17 -10.78
CA GLU A 70 -8.07 -3.57 -9.53
C GLU A 70 -8.88 -4.57 -8.69
N ALA A 71 -9.87 -5.24 -9.30
CA ALA A 71 -10.69 -6.24 -8.63
C ALA A 71 -9.85 -7.42 -8.11
N PHE A 72 -8.84 -7.84 -8.88
CA PHE A 72 -7.89 -8.84 -8.45
C PHE A 72 -7.11 -8.39 -7.21
N LEU A 73 -6.58 -7.16 -7.20
CA LEU A 73 -5.83 -6.64 -6.06
C LEU A 73 -6.70 -6.52 -4.79
N VAL A 74 -7.95 -6.07 -4.94
CA VAL A 74 -8.92 -6.01 -3.84
C VAL A 74 -9.19 -7.42 -3.28
N THR A 75 -9.39 -8.41 -4.15
CA THR A 75 -9.62 -9.80 -3.75
C THR A 75 -8.42 -10.36 -2.98
N MET A 76 -7.21 -10.14 -3.49
CA MET A 76 -5.98 -10.55 -2.82
C MET A 76 -5.82 -9.87 -1.47
N SER A 77 -6.12 -8.57 -1.38
CA SER A 77 -6.07 -7.81 -0.12
C SER A 77 -7.03 -8.38 0.93
N ALA A 78 -8.25 -8.76 0.53
CA ALA A 78 -9.21 -9.40 1.43
C ALA A 78 -8.75 -10.78 1.91
N GLN A 79 -8.14 -11.59 1.04
CA GLN A 79 -7.59 -12.90 1.41
C GLN A 79 -6.41 -12.76 2.39
N LEU A 80 -5.50 -11.81 2.12
CA LEU A 80 -4.37 -11.51 3.01
C LEU A 80 -4.82 -11.04 4.38
N ALA A 81 -5.93 -10.29 4.47
CA ALA A 81 -6.46 -9.81 5.74
C ALA A 81 -6.74 -10.96 6.73
N GLY A 82 -7.31 -12.07 6.25
CA GLY A 82 -7.55 -13.25 7.08
C GLY A 82 -6.27 -13.94 7.54
N VAL A 83 -5.28 -14.06 6.64
CA VAL A 83 -3.98 -14.69 6.95
C VAL A 83 -3.20 -13.84 7.97
N ILE A 84 -3.14 -12.53 7.77
CA ILE A 84 -2.47 -11.60 8.70
C ILE A 84 -3.14 -11.63 10.06
N ALA A 85 -4.47 -11.57 10.12
CA ALA A 85 -5.21 -11.64 11.36
C ALA A 85 -4.99 -12.95 12.11
N HIS A 86 -4.94 -14.08 11.39
CA HIS A 86 -4.61 -15.37 11.97
C HIS A 86 -3.18 -15.37 12.54
N ALA A 87 -2.20 -14.90 11.77
CA ALA A 87 -0.81 -14.82 12.20
C ALA A 87 -0.58 -13.88 13.39
N GLU A 88 -1.37 -12.79 13.50
CA GLU A 88 -1.39 -11.91 14.67
C GLU A 88 -1.95 -12.63 15.89
N ALA A 89 -3.07 -13.36 15.73
CA ALA A 89 -3.74 -14.10 16.79
C ALA A 89 -2.90 -15.27 17.33
N THR A 90 -2.18 -15.97 16.46
CA THR A 90 -1.26 -17.08 16.83
C THR A 90 0.10 -16.59 17.33
N GLY A 91 0.38 -15.29 17.22
CA GLY A 91 1.67 -14.71 17.60
C GLY A 91 2.79 -14.98 16.59
N SER A 92 2.50 -15.60 15.45
CA SER A 92 3.48 -15.88 14.39
C SER A 92 4.09 -14.61 13.77
N ILE A 93 3.41 -13.46 13.90
CA ILE A 93 3.87 -12.18 13.32
C ILE A 93 4.08 -11.06 14.37
N ARG A 94 4.13 -11.40 15.67
CA ARG A 94 4.43 -10.43 16.74
C ARG A 94 5.84 -9.85 16.57
N GLY A 95 5.96 -8.68 15.94
CA GLY A 95 7.22 -7.95 15.80
C GLY A 95 7.31 -6.99 14.60
N LEU A 96 6.49 -7.16 13.56
CA LEU A 96 6.55 -6.28 12.38
C LEU A 96 5.98 -4.87 12.63
N GLY A 97 5.23 -4.67 13.72
CA GLY A 97 4.55 -3.41 14.04
C GLY A 97 5.43 -2.23 14.48
N ARG A 98 6.77 -2.34 14.46
CA ARG A 98 7.69 -1.24 14.86
C ARG A 98 8.86 -0.98 13.90
N GLN A 99 8.78 -1.39 12.64
CA GLN A 99 9.71 -0.93 11.60
C GLN A 99 9.01 -0.11 10.50
N GLY A 100 7.99 0.65 10.88
CA GLY A 100 7.56 1.85 10.17
C GLY A 100 7.97 3.09 10.94
N LYS A 101 9.18 3.15 11.52
CA LYS A 101 9.73 4.45 11.90
C LYS A 101 9.84 5.21 10.59
N GLY A 102 9.03 6.26 10.46
CA GLY A 102 9.26 7.27 9.44
C GLY A 102 10.74 7.57 9.42
N ILE A 103 11.31 7.54 8.22
CA ILE A 103 12.69 7.93 7.95
C ILE A 103 12.74 9.44 8.25
N GLN A 104 12.84 9.77 9.53
CA GLN A 104 13.26 11.07 10.01
C GLN A 104 14.75 10.96 10.23
N GLU A 105 15.44 11.98 9.72
CA GLU A 105 16.84 12.32 9.88
C GLU A 105 17.78 11.74 8.81
N ALA A 106 17.91 12.48 7.72
CA ALA A 106 19.23 12.91 7.29
C ALA A 106 19.13 14.37 6.82
N LYS A 107 20.06 15.18 7.34
CA LYS A 107 20.16 16.64 7.26
C LYS A 107 20.19 17.20 5.84
#